data_AF-A0A2M8NNX2-F1
#
_entry.id   AF-A0A2M8NNX2-F1
#
_cell.length_a   1.000
_cell.length_b   1.000
_cell.length_c   1.000
_cell.angle_alpha   90.00
_cell.angle_beta   90.00
_cell.angle_gamma   90.00
#
_symmetry.space_group_name_H-M   'P 1'
#
loop_
_entity.id
_entity.type
_entity.pdbx_description
1 polymer ?
#
loop_
_entity_poly.entity_id
_entity_poly.type
_entity_poly.pdbx_seq_one_letter_code
_entity_poly.pdbx_strand_id
1 'polypeptide(L)'
;MRYLRQTGREVIVFAPDIAPPMVDDTPVVALPSLGMSVAPETRLALPHPMVVQRLNDFKPDLIHLFSPALLSVSGMLYGRQNHLPVIANYQTDVPAYARAYG
;
A
#
# COMPACT_ATOMS: atom_id res chain seq x y z
N MET A 1 -4.15 6.12 10.78
CA MET A 1 -2.78 6.67 10.90
C MET A 1 -2.62 7.55 12.14
N ARG A 2 -3.52 8.52 12.37
CA ARG A 2 -3.53 9.38 13.57
C ARG A 2 -3.29 8.66 14.92
N TYR A 3 -3.99 7.56 15.19
CA TYR A 3 -3.83 6.79 16.43
C TYR A 3 -2.42 6.18 16.59
N LEU A 4 -1.86 5.60 15.52
CA LEU A 4 -0.52 5.01 15.56
C LEU A 4 0.52 6.09 15.91
N ARG A 5 0.43 7.26 15.29
CA ARG A 5 1.32 8.39 15.58
C ARG A 5 1.17 8.93 17.00
N GLN A 6 -0.06 9.06 17.52
CA GLN A 6 -0.31 9.49 18.89
C GLN A 6 0.35 8.57 19.93
N THR A 7 0.58 7.31 19.56
CA THR A 7 1.27 6.33 20.39
C THR A 7 2.78 6.25 20.13
N GLY A 8 3.36 7.22 19.42
CA GLY A 8 4.79 7.30 19.12
C GLY A 8 5.28 6.37 18.00
N ARG A 9 4.37 5.77 17.21
CA ARG A 9 4.74 4.86 16.12
C ARG A 9 4.98 5.65 14.84
N GLU A 10 6.12 5.35 14.20
CA GLU A 10 6.43 5.86 12.86
C GLU A 10 5.64 5.10 11.80
N VAL A 11 5.31 5.79 10.71
CA VAL A 11 4.54 5.21 9.61
C VAL A 11 5.13 5.71 8.29
N ILE A 12 5.24 4.80 7.32
CA ILE A 12 5.49 5.10 5.91
C ILE A 12 4.35 4.53 5.08
N VAL A 13 3.89 5.27 4.07
CA VAL A 13 2.79 4.84 3.20
C VAL A 13 3.30 4.70 1.77
N PHE A 14 2.89 3.66 1.07
CA PHE A 14 3.14 3.47 -0.36
C PHE A 14 1.82 3.57 -1.10
N ALA A 15 1.76 4.39 -2.15
CA ALA A 15 0.53 4.64 -2.89
C ALA A 15 0.82 4.98 -4.36
N PRO A 16 -0.18 4.91 -5.26
CA PRO A 16 -0.05 5.41 -6.63
C PRO A 16 0.51 6.84 -6.69
N ASP A 17 1.25 7.14 -7.75
CA ASP A 17 1.85 8.44 -8.07
C ASP A 17 0.88 9.64 -8.07
N ILE A 18 -0.43 9.40 -8.20
CA ILE A 18 -1.46 10.43 -8.05
C ILE A 18 -1.82 10.77 -6.60
N ALA A 19 -1.32 10.00 -5.62
CA ALA A 19 -1.63 10.20 -4.22
C ALA A 19 -0.98 11.50 -3.70
N PRO A 20 -1.60 12.16 -2.71
CA PRO A 20 -0.97 13.30 -2.06
C PRO A 20 0.37 12.89 -1.43
N PRO A 21 1.38 13.78 -1.41
CA PRO A 21 2.70 13.46 -0.88
C PRO A 21 2.71 13.22 0.63
N MET A 22 1.66 13.62 1.34
CA MET A 22 1.47 13.38 2.77
C MET A 22 0.00 13.09 3.09
N VAL A 23 -0.22 12.25 4.11
CA VAL A 23 -1.54 11.97 4.71
C VAL A 23 -1.40 12.05 6.21
N ASP A 24 -2.11 12.97 6.88
CA ASP A 24 -1.99 13.18 8.34
C ASP A 24 -0.52 13.29 8.82
N ASP A 25 0.29 14.10 8.13
CA ASP A 25 1.76 14.26 8.24
C ASP A 25 2.59 12.97 8.12
N THR A 26 2.01 11.89 7.61
CA THR A 26 2.73 10.69 7.23
C THR A 26 3.22 10.84 5.79
N PRO A 27 4.53 10.66 5.52
CA PRO A 27 5.06 10.72 4.17
C PRO A 27 4.51 9.58 3.31
N VAL A 28 4.15 9.92 2.07
CA VAL A 28 3.70 8.96 1.05
C VAL A 28 4.80 8.79 0.00
N VAL A 29 5.22 7.55 -0.19
CA VAL A 29 6.09 7.14 -1.29
C VAL A 29 5.20 6.85 -2.49
N ALA A 30 5.23 7.78 -3.45
CA ALA A 30 4.59 7.64 -4.75
C ALA A 30 5.22 6.49 -5.55
N LEU A 31 4.38 5.64 -6.12
CA LEU A 31 4.77 4.53 -6.96
C LEU A 31 4.16 4.67 -8.36
N PRO A 32 4.90 4.31 -9.43
CA PRO A 32 4.33 4.26 -10.77
C PRO A 32 3.03 3.46 -10.79
N SER A 33 2.01 4.01 -11.44
CA SER A 33 0.69 3.40 -11.44
C SER A 33 0.06 3.33 -12.83
N LEU A 34 -0.93 2.45 -12.99
CA LEU A 34 -1.77 2.36 -14.20
C LEU A 34 -3.23 2.59 -13.84
N GLY A 35 -3.97 3.25 -14.72
CA GLY A 35 -5.43 3.33 -14.63
C GLY A 35 -6.06 1.97 -14.96
N MET A 36 -7.14 1.63 -14.26
CA MET A 36 -7.92 0.43 -14.59
C MET A 36 -8.82 0.69 -15.80
N SER A 37 -8.91 -0.26 -16.74
CA SER A 37 -9.75 -0.09 -17.94
C SER A 37 -11.23 0.12 -17.62
N VAL A 38 -11.73 -0.46 -16.52
CA VAL A 38 -13.12 -0.36 -16.06
C VAL A 38 -13.38 0.84 -15.14
N ALA A 39 -12.32 1.49 -14.65
CA ALA A 39 -12.39 2.61 -13.71
C ALA A 39 -11.09 3.43 -13.84
N PRO A 40 -10.95 4.29 -14.88
CA PRO A 40 -9.69 4.98 -15.19
C PRO A 40 -9.20 5.92 -14.06
N GLU A 41 -10.12 6.43 -13.25
CA GLU A 41 -9.86 7.21 -12.04
C GLU A 41 -9.23 6.38 -10.92
N THR A 42 -9.44 5.06 -10.95
CA THR A 42 -8.81 4.11 -10.02
C THR A 42 -7.44 3.73 -10.56
N ARG A 43 -6.41 3.99 -9.74
CA ARG A 43 -5.01 3.71 -10.08
C ARG A 43 -4.48 2.50 -9.32
N LEU A 44 -3.90 1.56 -10.05
CA LEU A 44 -3.20 0.40 -9.52
C LEU A 44 -1.70 0.70 -9.47
N ALA A 45 -1.14 0.79 -8.27
CA ALA A 45 0.31 0.90 -8.09
C ALA A 45 1.01 -0.39 -8.56
N LEU A 46 2.08 -0.24 -9.32
CA LEU A 46 2.88 -1.33 -9.83
C LEU A 46 3.92 -1.79 -8.79
N PRO A 47 4.32 -3.08 -8.78
CA PRO A 47 5.46 -3.55 -8.02
C PRO A 47 6.69 -2.77 -8.44
N HIS A 48 7.42 -2.25 -7.46
CA HIS A 48 8.58 -1.43 -7.72
C HIS A 48 9.70 -1.79 -6.74
N PRO A 49 10.97 -1.99 -7.20
CA PRO A 49 12.08 -2.35 -6.33
C PRO A 49 12.32 -1.38 -5.17
N MET A 50 12.00 -0.09 -5.38
CA MET A 50 12.07 0.95 -4.35
C MET A 50 11.24 0.60 -3.11
N VAL A 51 10.16 -0.19 -3.22
CA VAL A 51 9.39 -0.62 -2.04
C VAL A 51 10.30 -1.38 -1.07
N VAL A 52 11.03 -2.37 -1.55
CA VAL A 52 11.96 -3.16 -0.73
C VAL A 52 13.09 -2.30 -0.19
N GLN A 53 13.65 -1.40 -1.01
CA GLN A 53 14.70 -0.47 -0.57
C GLN A 53 14.21 0.40 0.61
N ARG A 54 13.05 1.03 0.46
CA ARG A 54 12.46 1.89 1.50
C ARG A 54 12.08 1.10 2.75
N LEU A 55 11.62 -0.14 2.62
CA LEU A 55 11.33 -1.01 3.77
C LEU A 55 12.62 -1.39 4.51
N ASN A 56 13.73 -1.65 3.82
CA ASN A 56 15.02 -1.92 4.45
C ASN A 56 15.57 -0.71 5.22
N ASP A 57 15.37 0.50 4.69
CA ASP A 57 15.77 1.74 5.37
C ASP A 57 14.88 2.02 6.59
N PHE A 58 13.57 1.81 6.45
CA PHE A 58 12.57 2.09 7.49
C PHE A 58 12.57 1.05 8.62
N LYS A 59 12.90 -0.22 8.33
CA LYS A 59 12.91 -1.34 9.29
C LYS A 59 11.58 -1.51 10.05
N PRO A 60 10.48 -1.83 9.34
CA PRO A 60 9.17 -1.96 9.97
C PRO A 60 9.10 -3.18 10.89
N ASP A 61 8.38 -3.04 12.00
CA ASP A 61 8.00 -4.16 12.87
C ASP A 61 6.67 -4.82 12.45
N LEU A 62 5.93 -4.20 11.52
CA LEU A 62 4.60 -4.62 11.08
C LEU A 62 4.32 -4.12 9.67
N ILE A 63 3.73 -4.96 8.82
CA ILE A 63 3.24 -4.56 7.50
C ILE A 63 1.72 -4.59 7.48
N HIS A 64 1.11 -3.49 7.06
CA HIS A 64 -0.33 -3.40 6.84
C HIS A 64 -0.63 -3.28 5.34
N LEU A 65 -1.38 -4.22 4.80
CA LEU A 65 -1.77 -4.28 3.40
C LEU A 65 -3.24 -3.90 3.26
N PHE A 66 -3.58 -3.13 2.24
CA PHE A 66 -4.96 -2.84 1.86
C PHE A 66 -5.33 -3.65 0.59
N SER A 67 -6.60 -4.06 0.51
CA SER A 67 -7.21 -5.00 -0.46
C SER A 67 -6.86 -4.84 -1.95
N PRO A 68 -7.22 -5.84 -2.77
CA PRO A 68 -6.31 -6.56 -3.64
C PRO A 68 -5.59 -5.62 -4.62
N ALA A 69 -4.38 -5.21 -4.27
CA ALA A 69 -3.51 -4.43 -5.14
C ALA A 69 -2.24 -5.24 -5.42
N LEU A 70 -1.75 -5.16 -6.65
CA LEU A 70 -0.51 -5.78 -7.10
C LEU A 70 0.68 -5.38 -6.19
N LEU A 71 0.64 -4.18 -5.62
CA LEU A 71 1.56 -3.67 -4.62
C LEU A 71 1.61 -4.51 -3.32
N SER A 72 0.48 -5.08 -2.89
CA SER A 72 0.39 -5.85 -1.66
C SER A 72 1.24 -7.13 -1.71
N VAL A 73 1.58 -7.62 -2.92
CA VAL A 73 2.50 -8.75 -3.10
C VAL A 73 3.90 -8.40 -2.61
N SER A 74 4.43 -7.22 -2.93
CA SER A 74 5.77 -6.81 -2.48
C SER A 74 5.87 -6.72 -0.96
N GLY A 75 4.86 -6.13 -0.31
CA GLY A 75 4.80 -6.07 1.16
C GLY A 75 4.65 -7.45 1.80
N MET A 76 3.81 -8.32 1.23
CA MET A 76 3.64 -9.70 1.71
C MET A 76 4.94 -10.51 1.59
N LEU A 77 5.62 -10.47 0.45
CA LEU A 77 6.87 -11.19 0.23
C LEU A 77 7.96 -10.68 1.18
N TYR A 78 8.09 -9.36 1.32
CA TYR A 78 9.04 -8.74 2.25
C TYR A 78 8.78 -9.19 3.70
N GLY A 79 7.53 -9.15 4.15
CA GLY A 79 7.17 -9.56 5.50
C GLY A 79 7.47 -11.03 5.76
N ARG A 80 7.15 -11.92 4.80
CA ARG A 80 7.48 -13.36 4.90
C ARG A 80 8.98 -13.61 4.98
N GLN A 81 9.79 -12.95 4.16
CA GLN A 81 11.24 -13.13 4.13
C GLN A 81 11.91 -12.63 5.43
N ASN A 82 11.36 -11.58 6.04
CA ASN A 82 11.92 -10.97 7.25
C ASN A 82 11.22 -11.40 8.54
N HIS A 83 10.33 -12.41 8.48
CA HIS A 83 9.56 -12.92 9.63
C HIS A 83 8.74 -11.84 10.35
N LEU A 84 8.24 -10.85 9.59
CA LEU A 84 7.42 -9.76 10.12
C LEU A 84 5.94 -10.14 10.10
N PRO A 85 5.15 -9.71 11.10
CA PRO A 85 3.71 -9.82 11.03
C PRO A 85 3.15 -9.02 9.85
N VAL A 86 2.20 -9.62 9.12
CA VAL A 86 1.50 -8.99 7.98
C VAL A 86 0.01 -9.01 8.27
N ILE A 87 -0.61 -7.83 8.31
CA ILE A 87 -2.06 -7.66 8.47
C ILE A 87 -2.61 -7.19 7.13
N ALA A 88 -3.60 -7.88 6.58
CA ALA A 88 -4.28 -7.45 5.37
C ALA A 88 -5.72 -7.03 5.70
N ASN A 89 -6.08 -5.80 5.34
CA ASN A 89 -7.44 -5.30 5.43
C ASN A 89 -8.14 -5.45 4.07
N TYR A 90 -9.16 -6.29 4.03
CA TYR A 90 -9.99 -6.48 2.84
C TYR A 90 -11.16 -5.49 2.87
N GLN A 91 -10.94 -4.26 2.38
CA GLN A 91 -11.96 -3.20 2.42
C GLN A 91 -12.81 -3.09 1.15
N THR A 92 -12.35 -3.58 0.00
CA THR A 92 -13.10 -3.49 -1.26
C THR A 92 -13.11 -4.83 -1.99
N ASP A 93 -14.30 -5.36 -2.26
CA ASP A 93 -14.51 -6.47 -3.20
C ASP A 93 -14.37 -5.93 -4.63
N VAL A 94 -13.13 -5.71 -5.06
CA VAL A 94 -12.79 -5.27 -6.42
C VAL A 94 -13.43 -6.18 -7.49
N PRO A 95 -13.48 -7.52 -7.33
CA PRO A 95 -14.26 -8.38 -8.21
C PRO A 95 -15.77 -8.07 -8.26
N ALA A 96 -16.42 -7.79 -7.13
CA ALA A 96 -17.82 -7.35 -7.13
C ALA A 96 -18.01 -5.96 -7.72
N TYR A 97 -17.06 -5.04 -7.51
CA TYR A 97 -17.10 -3.71 -8.12
C TYR A 97 -16.98 -3.79 -9.66
N ALA A 98 -16.08 -4.64 -10.16
CA ALA A 98 -15.95 -4.90 -11.59
C ALA A 98 -17.19 -5.58 -12.20
N ARG A 99 -17.94 -6.39 -11.43
CA ARG A 99 -19.22 -6.97 -11.86
C ARG A 99 -20.40 -6.00 -11.79
N ALA A 100 -20.37 -5.04 -10.88
CA ALA A 100 -21.46 -4.08 -10.70
C ALA A 100 -21.50 -2.99 -11.77
N TYR A 101 -20.38 -2.73 -12.46
CA TYR A 101 -20.24 -1.75 -13.54
C TYR A 101 -19.76 -2.36 -14.87
N GLY A 102 -19.84 -3.69 -15.00
CA GLY A 102 -19.53 -4.45 -16.21
C GLY A 102 -20.77 -4.75 -17.05
#